data_AF-A0A813M1F6-F1
#
_entry.id   AF-A0A813M1F6-F1
#
_cell.length_a   1.000
_cell.length_b   1.000
_cell.length_c   1.000
_cell.angle_alpha   90.00
_cell.angle_beta   90.00
_cell.angle_gamma   90.00
#
_symmetry.space_group_name_H-M   'P 1'
#
loop_
_entity.id
_entity.type
_entity.pdbx_description
1 polymer ?
#
loop_
_entity_poly.entity_id
_entity_poly.type
_entity_poly.pdbx_seq_one_letter_code
_entity_poly.pdbx_strand_id
1 'polypeptide(L)'
;MAGGAAATSEGSAASAAALQWTVPEPEMSKLKSRRPRAVPSTSPPSKVQVPSTAARAPKPMDSAEVIRSLQVWQKAVSYVDGWVQKYPDWMQDTVAPAMMAILVLMVVRDAAYNSLGSSNGKFISFVDTCLSVMSYRDGLPNKKGKYFVGGDGQAAFGFRVVTGSFCMKFASGIAVSALIGKTPVVFKSIRHSLFVALGLVLLWLSPGDYAYTMMKKSHALRLVLLAGGGLYKLRKAVYAIEVIIESGGGFSLALASVVPW
;
A
#
# COMPACT_ATOMS: atom_id res chain seq x y z
N MET A 1 13.80 -61.10 12.96
CA MET A 1 14.71 -60.16 13.63
C MET A 1 13.96 -58.85 13.81
N ALA A 2 13.57 -58.57 15.06
CA ALA A 2 12.82 -57.38 15.45
C ALA A 2 13.80 -56.24 15.73
N GLY A 3 13.59 -55.09 15.09
CA GLY A 3 14.34 -53.86 15.33
C GLY A 3 13.36 -52.74 15.66
N GLY A 4 13.17 -52.47 16.96
CA GLY A 4 12.41 -51.32 17.44
C GLY A 4 13.26 -50.05 17.38
N ALA A 5 12.66 -48.96 16.91
CA ALA A 5 13.23 -47.62 16.99
C ALA A 5 12.31 -46.76 17.88
N ALA A 6 12.87 -46.33 19.01
CA ALA A 6 12.23 -45.47 19.99
C ALA A 6 12.11 -44.04 19.44
N ALA A 7 10.91 -43.48 19.53
CA ALA A 7 10.66 -42.06 19.30
C ALA A 7 10.84 -41.30 20.62
N THR A 8 11.88 -40.47 20.69
CA THR A 8 12.08 -39.52 21.78
C THR A 8 11.32 -38.24 21.47
N SER A 9 10.39 -37.89 22.36
CA SER A 9 9.68 -36.61 22.38
C SER A 9 10.42 -35.64 23.29
N GLU A 10 11.10 -34.64 22.73
CA GLU A 10 11.57 -33.48 23.49
C GLU A 10 10.75 -32.25 23.10
N GLY A 11 9.87 -31.86 24.03
CA GLY A 11 9.19 -30.57 24.02
C GLY A 11 10.14 -29.47 24.47
N SER A 12 10.18 -28.38 23.70
CA SER A 12 10.79 -27.12 24.12
C SER A 12 9.72 -26.05 24.17
N ALA A 13 9.23 -25.78 25.38
CA ALA A 13 8.38 -24.66 25.70
C ALA A 13 9.27 -23.40 25.78
N ALA A 14 9.33 -22.63 24.69
CA ALA A 14 9.91 -21.30 24.70
C ALA A 14 8.90 -20.31 25.29
N SER A 15 9.18 -19.90 26.52
CA SER A 15 8.46 -18.90 27.31
C SER A 15 8.38 -17.55 26.57
N ALA A 16 7.15 -17.07 26.37
CA ALA A 16 6.87 -15.74 25.85
C ALA A 16 7.12 -14.69 26.96
N ALA A 17 8.30 -14.07 26.93
CA ALA A 17 8.56 -12.86 27.70
C ALA A 17 7.78 -11.68 27.08
N ALA A 18 6.62 -11.38 27.67
CA ALA A 18 5.85 -10.19 27.35
C ALA A 18 6.63 -8.94 27.81
N LEU A 19 7.21 -8.22 26.85
CA LEU A 19 7.67 -6.84 27.05
C LEU A 19 6.42 -5.96 27.26
N GLN A 20 6.10 -5.68 28.52
CA GLN A 20 5.16 -4.61 28.87
C GLN A 20 5.82 -3.27 28.54
N TRP A 21 5.41 -2.67 27.44
CA TRP A 21 5.70 -1.28 27.12
C TRP A 21 4.79 -0.39 27.99
N THR A 22 5.28 0.02 29.15
CA THR A 22 4.61 1.03 29.97
C THR A 22 4.77 2.38 29.28
N VAL A 23 3.66 2.89 28.71
CA VAL A 23 3.58 4.27 28.23
C VAL A 23 3.60 5.16 29.48
N PRO A 24 4.57 6.08 29.63
CA PRO A 24 4.57 7.00 30.76
C PRO A 24 3.32 7.89 30.67
N GLU A 25 2.55 7.90 31.76
CA GLU A 25 1.39 8.74 31.95
C GLU A 25 1.79 10.22 31.82
N PRO A 26 1.14 11.02 30.94
CA PRO A 26 1.48 12.44 30.84
C PRO A 26 1.09 13.15 32.14
N GLU A 27 2.08 13.76 32.82
CA GLU A 27 1.89 14.66 33.97
C GLU A 27 0.93 15.82 33.58
N MET A 28 -0.37 15.62 33.81
CA MET A 28 -1.42 16.64 33.62
C MET A 28 -1.44 17.69 34.74
N SER A 29 -0.50 17.65 35.69
CA SER A 29 -0.50 18.50 36.89
C SER A 29 0.15 19.88 36.72
N LYS A 30 0.80 20.18 35.58
CA LYS A 30 1.51 21.46 35.37
C LYS A 30 0.80 22.50 34.49
N LEU A 31 -0.42 22.24 34.02
CA LEU A 31 -1.15 23.12 33.09
C LEU A 31 -2.24 24.00 33.74
N LYS A 32 -2.14 24.29 35.04
CA LYS A 32 -3.20 25.00 35.79
C LYS A 32 -2.94 26.47 36.16
N SER A 33 -1.93 27.17 35.61
CA SER A 33 -1.67 28.57 36.02
C SER A 33 -1.29 29.60 34.95
N ARG A 34 -1.40 29.29 33.64
CA ARG A 34 -1.30 30.36 32.63
C ARG A 34 -2.62 31.11 32.51
N ARG A 35 -2.75 32.20 33.28
CA ARG A 35 -3.79 33.22 33.07
C ARG A 35 -3.80 33.65 31.60
N PRO A 36 -4.97 33.79 30.96
CA PRO A 36 -5.06 34.34 29.62
C PRO A 36 -4.56 35.80 29.66
N ARG A 37 -3.48 36.06 28.92
CA ARG A 37 -3.04 37.43 28.63
C ARG A 37 -4.07 38.02 27.68
N ALA A 38 -4.74 39.10 28.09
CA ALA A 38 -5.70 39.82 27.27
C ALA A 38 -5.06 40.15 25.91
N VAL A 39 -5.59 39.55 24.85
CA VAL A 39 -5.18 39.81 23.48
C VAL A 39 -5.86 41.12 23.07
N PRO A 40 -5.11 42.16 22.66
CA PRO A 40 -5.71 43.38 22.17
C PRO A 40 -6.61 43.08 20.96
N SER A 41 -7.82 43.62 21.02
CA SER A 41 -8.84 43.59 19.98
C SER A 41 -8.27 44.08 18.64
N THR A 42 -7.75 43.16 17.84
CA THR A 42 -7.51 43.41 16.42
C THR A 42 -8.86 43.36 15.70
N SER A 43 -9.13 44.43 14.97
CA SER A 43 -10.28 44.58 14.09
C SER A 43 -10.48 43.33 13.20
N PRO A 44 -11.73 43.00 12.86
CA PRO A 44 -12.03 41.81 12.07
C PRO A 44 -11.28 41.87 10.74
N PRO A 45 -10.50 40.84 10.38
CA PRO A 45 -9.84 40.80 9.09
C PRO A 45 -10.91 40.81 8.00
N SER A 46 -10.80 41.79 7.11
CA SER A 46 -11.57 41.90 5.87
C SER A 46 -11.64 40.51 5.23
N LYS A 47 -12.86 40.00 5.01
CA LYS A 47 -13.13 38.70 4.39
C LYS A 47 -12.30 38.57 3.11
N VAL A 48 -11.18 37.85 3.19
CA VAL A 48 -10.46 37.41 2.01
C VAL A 48 -11.40 36.46 1.28
N GLN A 49 -11.95 36.92 0.16
CA GLN A 49 -12.72 36.08 -0.74
C GLN A 49 -11.80 34.98 -1.26
N VAL A 50 -11.88 33.81 -0.64
CA VAL A 50 -11.27 32.59 -1.18
C VAL A 50 -12.03 32.29 -2.47
N PRO A 51 -11.36 32.25 -3.64
CA PRO A 51 -12.01 31.90 -4.89
C PRO A 51 -12.66 30.53 -4.71
N SER A 52 -13.98 30.46 -4.89
CA SER A 52 -14.73 29.22 -4.96
C SER A 52 -14.23 28.43 -6.16
N THR A 53 -13.21 27.60 -5.96
CA THR A 53 -12.85 26.52 -6.88
C THR A 53 -13.90 25.43 -6.71
N ALA A 54 -15.07 25.66 -7.29
CA ALA A 54 -16.06 24.63 -7.50
C ALA A 54 -15.35 23.45 -8.18
N ALA A 55 -15.09 22.39 -7.42
CA ALA A 55 -14.41 21.19 -7.88
C ALA A 55 -15.18 20.65 -9.08
N ARG A 56 -14.63 20.89 -10.27
CA ARG A 56 -15.22 20.44 -11.53
C ARG A 56 -15.25 18.92 -11.46
N ALA A 57 -16.46 18.36 -11.40
CA ALA A 57 -16.65 16.92 -11.36
C ALA A 57 -15.87 16.29 -12.53
N PRO A 58 -15.10 15.22 -12.28
CA PRO A 58 -14.32 14.57 -13.34
C PRO A 58 -15.28 14.14 -14.46
N LYS A 59 -14.96 14.53 -15.68
CA LYS A 59 -15.77 14.20 -16.85
C LYS A 59 -15.75 12.66 -17.01
N PRO A 60 -16.90 11.99 -17.20
CA PRO A 60 -16.93 10.56 -17.45
C PRO A 60 -16.06 10.24 -18.67
N MET A 61 -15.20 9.25 -18.52
CA MET A 61 -14.23 8.84 -19.55
C MET A 61 -14.99 8.21 -20.72
N ASP A 62 -14.70 8.64 -21.94
CA ASP A 62 -15.35 8.09 -23.13
C ASP A 62 -14.91 6.62 -23.33
N SER A 63 -15.86 5.77 -23.71
CA SER A 63 -15.65 4.38 -24.12
C SER A 63 -14.48 4.22 -25.11
N ALA A 64 -14.31 5.15 -26.05
CA ALA A 64 -13.20 5.15 -27.00
C ALA A 64 -11.84 5.36 -26.31
N GLU A 65 -11.79 6.17 -25.25
CA GLU A 65 -10.59 6.46 -24.47
C GLU A 65 -10.20 5.28 -23.58
N VAL A 66 -11.18 4.56 -23.04
CA VAL A 66 -10.97 3.30 -22.31
C VAL A 66 -10.39 2.22 -23.23
N ILE A 67 -10.97 2.05 -24.43
CA ILE A 67 -10.47 1.06 -25.41
C ILE A 67 -9.04 1.40 -25.84
N ARG A 68 -8.75 2.68 -26.14
CA ARG A 68 -7.40 3.12 -26.51
C ARG A 68 -6.39 2.88 -25.38
N SER A 69 -6.80 3.11 -24.13
CA SER A 69 -5.97 2.82 -22.95
C SER A 69 -5.67 1.32 -22.79
N LEU A 70 -6.66 0.46 -23.06
CA LEU A 70 -6.48 -1.00 -23.05
C LEU A 70 -5.56 -1.50 -24.17
N GLN A 71 -5.66 -0.93 -25.37
CA GLN A 71 -4.79 -1.28 -26.50
C GLN A 71 -3.33 -0.87 -26.26
N VAL A 72 -3.10 0.32 -25.69
CA VAL A 72 -1.75 0.76 -25.27
C VAL A 72 -1.18 -0.22 -24.24
N TRP A 73 -2.01 -0.67 -23.30
CA TRP A 73 -1.63 -1.65 -22.29
C TRP A 73 -1.29 -3.02 -22.89
N GLN A 74 -2.11 -3.55 -23.80
CA GLN A 74 -1.84 -4.81 -24.49
C GLN A 74 -0.54 -4.74 -25.29
N LYS A 75 -0.30 -3.62 -25.98
CA LYS A 75 0.95 -3.41 -26.74
C LYS A 75 2.15 -3.37 -25.80
N ALA A 76 2.07 -2.67 -24.67
CA ALA A 76 3.12 -2.65 -23.66
C ALA A 76 3.42 -4.06 -23.10
N VAL A 77 2.39 -4.85 -22.81
CA VAL A 77 2.54 -6.24 -22.35
C VAL A 77 3.22 -7.10 -23.42
N SER A 78 2.83 -6.99 -24.70
CA SER A 78 3.47 -7.75 -25.79
C SER A 78 4.95 -7.39 -25.99
N TYR A 79 5.33 -6.13 -25.74
CA TYR A 79 6.72 -5.69 -25.77
C TYR A 79 7.53 -6.28 -24.62
N VAL A 80 6.93 -6.38 -23.43
CA VAL A 80 7.56 -7.00 -22.26
C VAL A 80 7.73 -8.51 -22.47
N ASP A 81 6.73 -9.21 -23.02
CA ASP A 81 6.83 -10.65 -23.30
C ASP A 81 7.93 -10.99 -24.32
N GLY A 82 8.05 -10.19 -25.40
CA GLY A 82 9.15 -10.31 -26.35
C GLY A 82 10.53 -9.95 -25.76
N TRP A 83 10.56 -9.11 -24.73
CA TRP A 83 11.77 -8.82 -23.96
C TRP A 83 12.15 -10.01 -23.07
N VAL A 84 11.23 -10.54 -22.26
CA VAL A 84 11.51 -11.61 -21.28
C VAL A 84 12.11 -12.87 -21.93
N GLN A 85 11.71 -13.21 -23.16
CA GLN A 85 12.26 -14.37 -23.87
C GLN A 85 13.66 -14.14 -24.47
N LYS A 86 14.12 -12.90 -24.61
CA LYS A 86 15.30 -12.55 -25.40
C LYS A 86 16.56 -12.28 -24.58
N TYR A 87 16.48 -12.14 -23.25
CA TYR A 87 17.61 -11.66 -22.46
C TYR A 87 18.33 -12.76 -21.63
N PRO A 88 19.66 -12.89 -21.78
CA PRO A 88 20.54 -13.76 -20.96
C PRO A 88 20.75 -13.26 -19.53
N ASP A 89 21.44 -14.08 -18.71
CA ASP A 89 21.72 -13.86 -17.27
C ASP A 89 22.24 -12.46 -16.91
N TRP A 90 22.98 -11.78 -17.80
CA TRP A 90 23.48 -10.41 -17.60
C TRP A 90 22.39 -9.35 -17.40
N MET A 91 21.15 -9.63 -17.82
CA MET A 91 20.04 -8.71 -17.61
C MET A 91 19.62 -8.67 -16.13
N GLN A 92 19.82 -9.76 -15.38
CA GLN A 92 19.62 -9.75 -13.92
C GLN A 92 20.58 -8.78 -13.24
N ASP A 93 21.82 -8.71 -13.74
CA ASP A 93 22.86 -7.79 -13.25
C ASP A 93 22.56 -6.33 -13.55
N THR A 94 21.65 -6.03 -14.48
CA THR A 94 21.31 -4.64 -14.87
C THR A 94 19.95 -4.18 -14.32
N VAL A 95 18.95 -5.07 -14.31
CA VAL A 95 17.59 -4.75 -13.87
C VAL A 95 17.51 -4.61 -12.36
N ALA A 96 18.22 -5.46 -11.60
CA ALA A 96 18.20 -5.39 -10.14
C ALA A 96 18.79 -4.07 -9.60
N PRO A 97 19.96 -3.59 -10.09
CA PRO A 97 20.47 -2.28 -9.70
C PRO A 97 19.58 -1.13 -10.15
N ALA A 98 18.97 -1.20 -11.35
CA ALA A 98 18.05 -0.17 -11.82
C ALA A 98 16.80 -0.07 -10.93
N MET A 99 16.20 -1.20 -10.56
CA MET A 99 15.05 -1.26 -9.65
C MET A 99 15.41 -0.75 -8.26
N MET A 100 16.58 -1.14 -7.74
CA MET A 100 17.10 -0.65 -6.47
C MET A 100 17.38 0.86 -6.52
N ALA A 101 17.96 1.36 -7.60
CA ALA A 101 18.19 2.78 -7.81
C ALA A 101 16.87 3.58 -7.84
N ILE A 102 15.84 3.07 -8.53
CA ILE A 102 14.51 3.68 -8.52
C ILE A 102 13.94 3.72 -7.09
N LEU A 103 14.03 2.61 -6.33
CA LEU A 103 13.57 2.56 -4.95
C LEU A 103 14.33 3.58 -4.07
N VAL A 104 15.66 3.63 -4.16
CA VAL A 104 16.49 4.58 -3.41
C VAL A 104 16.15 6.02 -3.80
N LEU A 105 16.00 6.32 -5.09
CA LEU A 105 15.59 7.65 -5.56
C LEU A 105 14.19 8.04 -5.06
N MET A 106 13.25 7.09 -5.02
CA MET A 106 11.92 7.32 -4.44
C MET A 106 12.02 7.62 -2.94
N VAL A 107 12.84 6.88 -2.18
CA VAL A 107 13.08 7.12 -0.75
C VAL A 107 13.71 8.48 -0.52
N VAL A 108 14.81 8.78 -1.23
CA VAL A 108 15.54 10.05 -1.09
C VAL A 108 14.64 11.22 -1.45
N ARG A 109 13.85 11.11 -2.52
CA ARG A 109 12.88 12.14 -2.90
C ARG A 109 11.80 12.31 -1.83
N ASP A 110 11.26 11.22 -1.28
CA ASP A 110 10.25 11.32 -0.23
C ASP A 110 10.83 11.95 1.04
N ALA A 111 12.07 11.60 1.39
CA ALA A 111 12.78 12.18 2.52
C ALA A 111 13.04 13.67 2.33
N ALA A 112 13.51 14.07 1.16
CA ALA A 112 13.87 15.45 0.85
C ALA A 112 12.65 16.38 0.75
N TYR A 113 11.55 15.91 0.15
CA TYR A 113 10.44 16.80 -0.21
C TYR A 113 9.18 16.61 0.62
N ASN A 114 8.96 15.43 1.19
CA ASN A 114 7.72 15.13 1.90
C ASN A 114 7.93 14.96 3.40
N SER A 115 9.18 15.03 3.88
CA SER A 115 9.62 14.52 5.18
C SER A 115 9.24 13.06 5.32
N LEU A 116 10.15 12.13 5.63
CA LEU A 116 9.81 10.69 5.76
C LEU A 116 8.58 10.42 6.67
N GLY A 117 8.18 11.38 7.51
CA GLY A 117 6.98 11.38 8.34
C GLY A 117 5.67 11.86 7.70
N SER A 118 5.63 12.55 6.53
CA SER A 118 4.33 12.78 5.90
C SER A 118 3.84 11.46 5.30
N SER A 119 2.88 10.92 5.99
CA SER A 119 2.29 9.62 5.78
C SER A 119 1.54 9.50 4.42
N ASN A 120 1.58 10.56 3.61
CA ASN A 120 1.18 10.67 2.19
C ASN A 120 2.33 10.38 1.20
N GLY A 121 3.47 9.96 1.73
CA GLY A 121 4.67 9.64 0.97
C GLY A 121 4.40 8.72 -0.22
N LYS A 122 4.90 9.14 -1.38
CA LYS A 122 4.76 8.39 -2.64
C LYS A 122 5.42 7.01 -2.51
N PHE A 123 6.53 6.96 -1.77
CA PHE A 123 7.27 5.74 -1.51
C PHE A 123 6.46 4.77 -0.66
N ILE A 124 5.93 5.21 0.49
CA ILE A 124 5.15 4.35 1.39
C ILE A 124 3.90 3.78 0.69
N SER A 125 3.19 4.58 -0.11
CA SER A 125 2.05 4.10 -0.90
C SER A 125 2.46 3.04 -1.93
N PHE A 126 3.65 3.16 -2.51
CA PHE A 126 4.18 2.19 -3.47
C PHE A 126 4.59 0.88 -2.77
N VAL A 127 5.31 0.98 -1.65
CA VAL A 127 5.71 -0.14 -0.80
C VAL A 127 4.50 -0.96 -0.34
N ASP A 128 3.45 -0.29 0.15
CA ASP A 128 2.18 -0.93 0.52
C ASP A 128 1.50 -1.62 -0.68
N THR A 129 1.62 -1.05 -1.89
CA THR A 129 1.13 -1.71 -3.10
C THR A 129 1.88 -3.00 -3.37
N CYS A 130 3.21 -2.95 -3.34
CA CYS A 130 4.04 -4.13 -3.58
C CYS A 130 3.71 -5.23 -2.57
N LEU A 131 3.56 -4.87 -1.29
CA LEU A 131 3.14 -5.80 -0.25
C LEU A 131 1.75 -6.41 -0.55
N SER A 132 0.75 -5.59 -0.89
CA SER A 132 -0.61 -6.05 -1.20
C SER A 132 -0.65 -7.01 -2.39
N VAL A 133 0.07 -6.69 -3.47
CA VAL A 133 0.18 -7.53 -4.68
C VAL A 133 0.90 -8.84 -4.35
N MET A 134 1.98 -8.78 -3.57
CA MET A 134 2.73 -9.97 -3.14
C MET A 134 1.89 -10.89 -2.26
N SER A 135 1.14 -10.34 -1.30
CA SER A 135 0.22 -11.09 -0.44
C SER A 135 -0.91 -11.75 -1.24
N TYR A 136 -1.52 -11.03 -2.18
CA TYR A 136 -2.52 -11.62 -3.08
C TYR A 136 -1.94 -12.80 -3.85
N ARG A 137 -0.75 -12.62 -4.43
CA ARG A 137 -0.06 -13.66 -5.19
C ARG A 137 0.33 -14.87 -4.35
N ASP A 138 0.75 -14.67 -3.11
CA ASP A 138 1.10 -15.75 -2.18
C ASP A 138 -0.10 -16.63 -1.81
N GLY A 139 -1.32 -16.06 -1.83
CA GLY A 139 -2.58 -16.76 -1.58
C GLY A 139 -3.13 -17.54 -2.77
N LEU A 140 -2.56 -17.39 -3.97
CA LEU A 140 -3.01 -18.15 -5.13
C LEU A 140 -2.52 -19.60 -5.06
N PRO A 141 -3.36 -20.58 -5.46
CA PRO A 141 -3.04 -22.01 -5.37
C PRO A 141 -1.85 -22.39 -6.26
N ASN A 142 -1.57 -21.60 -7.29
CA ASN A 142 -0.50 -21.89 -8.23
C ASN A 142 0.32 -20.59 -8.40
N LYS A 143 1.60 -20.68 -8.01
CA LYS A 143 2.47 -19.51 -7.76
C LYS A 143 3.46 -19.24 -8.90
N LYS A 144 3.59 -20.20 -9.82
CA LYS A 144 4.55 -20.13 -10.93
C LYS A 144 4.03 -19.10 -11.93
N GLY A 145 4.73 -17.97 -12.09
CA GLY A 145 4.35 -16.77 -12.85
C GLY A 145 4.17 -16.94 -14.38
N LYS A 146 3.75 -18.11 -14.86
CA LYS A 146 3.51 -18.40 -16.27
C LYS A 146 2.11 -18.00 -16.75
N TYR A 147 1.31 -17.33 -15.92
CA TYR A 147 -0.10 -17.07 -16.24
C TYR A 147 -0.36 -16.04 -17.34
N PHE A 148 0.67 -15.29 -17.75
CA PHE A 148 0.54 -14.27 -18.79
C PHE A 148 1.01 -14.75 -20.17
N VAL A 149 1.28 -16.04 -20.38
CA VAL A 149 1.75 -16.54 -21.68
C VAL A 149 0.78 -17.57 -22.27
N GLY A 150 -0.18 -17.12 -23.08
CA GLY A 150 -0.66 -17.83 -24.27
C GLY A 150 -1.77 -18.88 -24.11
N GLY A 151 -2.55 -18.88 -23.02
CA GLY A 151 -3.63 -19.86 -22.82
C GLY A 151 -5.05 -19.29 -22.88
N ASP A 152 -6.02 -20.11 -23.29
CA ASP A 152 -7.45 -19.83 -23.17
C ASP A 152 -7.80 -19.55 -21.69
N GLY A 153 -8.20 -18.30 -21.40
CA GLY A 153 -8.47 -17.84 -20.02
C GLY A 153 -7.47 -16.82 -19.46
N GLN A 154 -6.43 -16.44 -20.21
CA GLN A 154 -5.46 -15.43 -19.78
C GLN A 154 -6.10 -14.08 -19.43
N ALA A 155 -7.06 -13.60 -20.23
CA ALA A 155 -7.75 -12.33 -19.98
C ALA A 155 -8.55 -12.38 -18.66
N ALA A 156 -9.25 -13.48 -18.41
CA ALA A 156 -9.99 -13.69 -17.17
C ALA A 156 -9.04 -13.78 -15.96
N PHE A 157 -7.90 -14.46 -16.11
CA PHE A 157 -6.88 -14.51 -15.05
C PHE A 157 -6.28 -13.13 -14.79
N GLY A 158 -5.87 -12.40 -15.83
CA GLY A 158 -5.34 -11.04 -15.71
C GLY A 158 -6.34 -10.11 -15.03
N PHE A 159 -7.61 -10.17 -15.42
CA PHE A 159 -8.69 -9.41 -14.76
C PHE A 159 -8.83 -9.77 -13.28
N ARG A 160 -8.77 -11.07 -12.92
CA ARG A 160 -8.79 -11.52 -11.52
C ARG A 160 -7.57 -11.01 -10.76
N VAL A 161 -6.38 -11.02 -11.34
CA VAL A 161 -5.16 -10.51 -10.71
C VAL A 161 -5.25 -9.01 -10.44
N VAL A 162 -5.67 -8.23 -11.43
CA VAL A 162 -5.85 -6.78 -11.31
C VAL A 162 -6.89 -6.48 -10.25
N THR A 163 -8.08 -7.08 -10.36
CA THR A 163 -9.20 -6.85 -9.44
C THR A 163 -8.87 -7.31 -8.02
N GLY A 164 -8.29 -8.49 -7.87
CA GLY A 164 -7.90 -9.05 -6.57
C GLY A 164 -6.84 -8.21 -5.87
N SER A 165 -5.80 -7.78 -6.60
CA SER A 165 -4.77 -6.90 -6.05
C SER A 165 -5.32 -5.52 -5.69
N PHE A 166 -6.22 -4.99 -6.51
CA PHE A 166 -6.92 -3.72 -6.25
C PHE A 166 -7.78 -3.82 -4.99
N CYS A 167 -8.56 -4.89 -4.84
CA CYS A 167 -9.36 -5.14 -3.64
C CYS A 167 -8.47 -5.26 -2.40
N MET A 168 -7.38 -6.03 -2.46
CA MET A 168 -6.46 -6.16 -1.31
C MET A 168 -5.89 -4.80 -0.86
N LYS A 169 -5.53 -3.93 -1.80
CA LYS A 169 -5.00 -2.61 -1.47
C LYS A 169 -6.04 -1.65 -0.90
N PHE A 170 -7.23 -1.60 -1.52
CA PHE A 170 -8.23 -0.56 -1.24
C PHE A 170 -9.38 -1.01 -0.36
N ALA A 171 -9.55 -2.30 -0.05
CA ALA A 171 -10.67 -2.83 0.74
C ALA A 171 -10.92 -2.03 2.02
N SER A 172 -9.87 -1.82 2.84
CA SER A 172 -9.98 -1.04 4.09
C SER A 172 -10.43 0.40 3.84
N GLY A 173 -9.87 1.07 2.83
CA GLY A 173 -10.23 2.45 2.50
C GLY A 173 -11.64 2.58 1.96
N ILE A 174 -12.09 1.62 1.15
CA ILE A 174 -13.44 1.55 0.61
C ILE A 174 -14.44 1.29 1.74
N ALA A 175 -14.16 0.31 2.62
CA ALA A 175 -15.01 -0.02 3.76
C ALA A 175 -15.20 1.16 4.70
N VAL A 176 -14.10 1.82 5.12
CA VAL A 176 -14.17 3.02 5.97
C VAL A 176 -14.93 4.15 5.29
N SER A 177 -14.70 4.39 3.99
CA SER A 177 -15.41 5.46 3.27
C SER A 177 -16.91 5.16 3.13
N ALA A 178 -17.28 3.90 2.88
CA ALA A 178 -18.66 3.46 2.81
C ALA A 178 -19.38 3.61 4.16
N LEU A 179 -18.74 3.21 5.27
CA LEU A 179 -19.29 3.36 6.63
C LEU A 179 -19.56 4.82 7.00
N ILE A 180 -18.73 5.74 6.51
CA ILE A 180 -18.85 7.18 6.83
C ILE A 180 -19.71 7.92 5.78
N GLY A 181 -20.19 7.22 4.74
CA GLY A 181 -20.93 7.85 3.63
C GLY A 181 -20.12 8.85 2.82
N LYS A 182 -18.78 8.70 2.79
CA LYS A 182 -17.87 9.54 1.99
C LYS A 182 -17.39 8.82 0.74
N THR A 183 -17.00 9.59 -0.27
CA THR A 183 -16.43 9.04 -1.51
C THR A 183 -15.13 8.28 -1.22
N PRO A 184 -14.97 7.03 -1.68
CA PRO A 184 -13.76 6.25 -1.48
C PRO A 184 -12.50 6.95 -1.95
N VAL A 185 -11.42 6.82 -1.18
CA VAL A 185 -10.12 7.45 -1.46
C VAL A 185 -9.59 7.10 -2.86
N VAL A 186 -9.90 5.92 -3.37
CA VAL A 186 -9.46 5.48 -4.70
C VAL A 186 -10.00 6.36 -5.84
N PHE A 187 -11.16 6.99 -5.65
CA PHE A 187 -11.73 7.90 -6.65
C PHE A 187 -11.23 9.35 -6.51
N LYS A 188 -10.53 9.68 -5.43
CA LYS A 188 -10.04 11.05 -5.18
C LYS A 188 -8.80 11.39 -6.01
N SER A 189 -8.01 10.40 -6.44
CA SER A 189 -6.77 10.66 -7.20
C SER A 189 -6.30 9.46 -8.02
N ILE A 190 -6.02 9.69 -9.32
CA ILE A 190 -5.46 8.71 -10.25
C ILE A 190 -4.10 8.14 -9.80
N ARG A 191 -3.38 8.88 -8.95
CA ARG A 191 -2.10 8.47 -8.36
C ARG A 191 -2.18 7.07 -7.73
N HIS A 192 -3.30 6.76 -7.07
CA HIS A 192 -3.47 5.48 -6.39
C HIS A 192 -3.56 4.31 -7.39
N SER A 193 -4.25 4.52 -8.51
CA SER A 193 -4.34 3.56 -9.61
C SER A 193 -2.99 3.36 -10.30
N LEU A 194 -2.22 4.45 -10.51
CA LEU A 194 -0.88 4.37 -11.09
C LEU A 194 0.07 3.53 -10.24
N PHE A 195 0.03 3.66 -8.92
CA PHE A 195 0.85 2.81 -8.06
C PHE A 195 0.44 1.34 -8.11
N VAL A 196 -0.87 1.04 -8.15
CA VAL A 196 -1.35 -0.34 -8.35
C VAL A 196 -0.85 -0.91 -9.66
N ALA A 197 -1.01 -0.16 -10.76
CA ALA A 197 -0.49 -0.54 -12.07
C ALA A 197 1.02 -0.80 -12.02
N LEU A 198 1.79 0.11 -11.40
CA LEU A 198 3.24 -0.04 -11.28
C LEU A 198 3.64 -1.27 -10.46
N GLY A 199 2.95 -1.51 -9.33
CA GLY A 199 3.18 -2.69 -8.49
C GLY A 199 2.83 -3.99 -9.22
N LEU A 200 1.75 -4.00 -10.01
CA LEU A 200 1.37 -5.13 -10.85
C LEU A 200 2.40 -5.40 -11.94
N VAL A 201 2.80 -4.39 -12.71
CA VAL A 201 3.85 -4.54 -13.73
C VAL A 201 5.12 -5.08 -13.09
N LEU A 202 5.54 -4.49 -11.96
CA LEU A 202 6.77 -4.91 -11.30
C LEU A 202 6.70 -6.36 -10.81
N LEU A 203 5.64 -6.75 -10.11
CA LEU A 203 5.60 -8.06 -9.46
C LEU A 203 5.11 -9.18 -10.37
N TRP A 204 4.30 -8.89 -11.38
CA TRP A 204 3.73 -9.90 -12.27
C TRP A 204 4.41 -9.97 -13.63
N LEU A 205 4.95 -8.85 -14.12
CA LEU A 205 5.61 -8.78 -15.43
C LEU A 205 7.14 -8.68 -15.32
N SER A 206 7.72 -8.82 -14.11
CA SER A 206 9.18 -8.89 -14.01
C SER A 206 9.72 -10.13 -14.71
N PRO A 207 10.76 -9.99 -15.57
CA PRO A 207 11.40 -11.12 -16.22
C PRO A 207 11.87 -12.16 -15.22
N GLY A 208 11.59 -13.43 -15.49
CA GLY A 208 11.99 -14.54 -14.63
C GLY A 208 11.43 -14.47 -13.21
N ASP A 209 10.38 -13.68 -12.98
CA ASP A 209 9.78 -13.48 -11.67
C ASP A 209 10.75 -12.88 -10.62
N TYR A 210 11.74 -12.13 -11.11
CA TYR A 210 12.87 -11.69 -10.31
C TYR A 210 12.44 -10.73 -9.19
N ALA A 211 11.61 -9.73 -9.48
CA ALA A 211 11.24 -8.72 -8.50
C ALA A 211 10.46 -9.34 -7.32
N TYR A 212 9.51 -10.21 -7.61
CA TYR A 212 8.76 -10.95 -6.60
C TYR A 212 9.67 -11.88 -5.80
N THR A 213 10.54 -12.64 -6.48
CA THR A 213 11.49 -13.54 -5.82
C THR A 213 12.45 -12.78 -4.92
N MET A 214 12.97 -11.63 -5.37
CA MET A 214 13.87 -10.77 -4.62
C MET A 214 13.17 -10.19 -3.38
N MET A 215 11.96 -9.64 -3.52
CA MET A 215 11.18 -9.13 -2.40
C MET A 215 10.85 -10.20 -1.36
N LYS A 216 10.65 -11.44 -1.79
CA LYS A 216 10.33 -12.58 -0.93
C LYS A 216 11.54 -13.17 -0.21
N LYS A 217 12.67 -13.31 -0.91
CA LYS A 217 13.90 -13.94 -0.38
C LYS A 217 14.82 -12.97 0.36
N SER A 218 14.83 -11.68 0.00
CA SER A 218 15.67 -10.69 0.67
C SER A 218 15.05 -10.23 2.00
N HIS A 219 15.72 -10.53 3.11
CA HIS A 219 15.29 -10.11 4.45
C HIS A 219 15.21 -8.58 4.57
N ALA A 220 16.16 -7.86 3.97
CA ALA A 220 16.18 -6.39 4.01
C ALA A 220 14.97 -5.79 3.27
N LEU A 221 14.69 -6.25 2.05
CA LEU A 221 13.52 -5.77 1.30
C LEU A 221 12.22 -6.15 2.00
N ARG A 222 12.14 -7.37 2.54
CA ARG A 222 10.96 -7.82 3.29
C ARG A 222 10.74 -6.97 4.55
N LEU A 223 11.80 -6.60 5.27
CA LEU A 223 11.72 -5.66 6.39
C LEU A 223 11.19 -4.30 5.94
N VAL A 224 11.71 -3.74 4.84
CA VAL A 224 11.24 -2.46 4.28
C VAL A 224 9.77 -2.53 3.87
N LEU A 225 9.35 -3.62 3.21
CA LEU A 225 7.96 -3.84 2.80
C LEU A 225 7.03 -3.94 4.01
N LEU A 226 7.40 -4.71 5.03
CA LEU A 226 6.61 -4.88 6.25
C LEU A 226 6.54 -3.59 7.07
N ALA A 227 7.67 -2.90 7.25
CA ALA A 227 7.72 -1.62 7.97
C ALA A 227 6.92 -0.53 7.24
N GLY A 228 7.09 -0.40 5.93
CA GLY A 228 6.35 0.59 5.13
C GLY A 228 4.86 0.27 5.06
N GLY A 229 4.49 -1.01 4.92
CA GLY A 229 3.09 -1.45 4.99
C GLY A 229 2.47 -1.21 6.36
N GLY A 230 3.21 -1.47 7.44
CA GLY A 230 2.79 -1.18 8.82
C GLY A 230 2.55 0.31 9.05
N LEU A 231 3.50 1.15 8.61
CA LEU A 231 3.38 2.61 8.71
C LEU A 231 2.18 3.14 7.93
N TYR A 232 1.91 2.58 6.74
CA TYR A 232 0.74 2.91 5.93
C TYR A 232 -0.58 2.54 6.64
N LYS A 233 -0.67 1.35 7.23
CA LYS A 233 -1.85 0.90 7.99
C LYS A 233 -2.08 1.76 9.23
N LEU A 234 -1.02 2.05 10.00
CA LEU A 234 -1.10 2.91 11.18
C LEU A 234 -1.70 4.28 10.81
N ARG A 235 -1.29 4.85 9.68
CA ARG A 235 -1.86 6.11 9.21
C ARG A 235 -3.34 5.99 8.88
N LYS A 236 -3.76 4.95 8.15
CA LYS A 236 -5.19 4.75 7.86
C LYS A 236 -6.02 4.67 9.15
N ALA A 237 -5.48 4.04 10.19
CA ALA A 237 -6.11 3.99 11.50
C ALA A 237 -6.21 5.39 12.14
N VAL A 238 -5.11 6.17 12.15
CA VAL A 238 -5.12 7.56 12.65
C VAL A 238 -6.14 8.42 11.89
N TYR A 239 -6.16 8.34 10.56
CA TYR A 239 -7.14 9.07 9.74
C TYR A 239 -8.58 8.65 10.04
N ALA A 240 -8.84 7.36 10.22
CA ALA A 240 -10.17 6.89 10.61
C ALA A 240 -10.58 7.50 11.97
N ILE A 241 -9.67 7.52 12.96
CA ILE A 241 -9.87 8.15 14.26
C ILE A 241 -10.20 9.64 14.12
N GLU A 242 -9.40 10.38 13.35
CA GLU A 242 -9.62 11.81 13.10
C GLU A 242 -11.02 12.07 12.49
N VAL A 243 -11.40 11.29 11.47
CA VAL A 243 -12.71 11.46 10.82
C VAL A 243 -13.87 11.14 11.77
N ILE A 244 -13.73 10.16 12.68
CA ILE A 244 -14.75 9.86 13.70
C ILE A 244 -14.91 11.05 14.66
N ILE A 245 -13.79 11.58 15.15
CA ILE A 245 -13.77 12.74 16.08
C ILE A 245 -14.45 13.94 15.42
N GLU A 246 -14.11 14.24 14.16
CA GLU A 246 -14.73 15.34 13.40
C GLU A 246 -16.22 15.14 13.12
N SER A 247 -16.66 13.89 12.95
CA SER A 247 -18.05 13.58 12.60
C SER A 247 -18.99 13.61 13.80
N GLY A 248 -18.49 13.83 15.02
CA GLY A 248 -19.29 13.87 16.25
C GLY A 248 -20.03 12.56 16.57
N GLY A 249 -19.64 11.45 15.94
CA GLY A 249 -20.36 10.18 15.96
C GLY A 249 -19.74 9.15 16.92
N GLY A 250 -20.60 8.38 17.59
CA GLY A 250 -20.23 7.38 18.59
C GLY A 250 -19.24 6.32 18.08
N PHE A 251 -18.21 6.07 18.90
CA PHE A 251 -16.97 5.32 18.66
C PHE A 251 -17.14 3.85 18.20
N SER A 252 -18.35 3.27 18.26
CA SER A 252 -18.54 1.81 18.26
C SER A 252 -18.42 1.11 16.91
N LEU A 253 -18.72 1.76 15.77
CA LEU A 253 -18.70 1.08 14.46
C LEU A 253 -17.36 1.12 13.73
N ALA A 254 -16.51 2.11 14.01
CA ALA A 254 -15.28 2.31 13.25
C ALA A 254 -14.10 1.46 13.75
N LEU A 255 -14.07 1.10 15.03
CA LEU A 255 -13.09 0.16 15.60
C LEU A 255 -13.16 -1.23 14.95
N ALA A 256 -14.36 -1.66 14.53
CA ALA A 256 -14.57 -2.92 13.82
C ALA A 256 -13.84 -2.97 12.46
N SER A 257 -13.50 -1.82 11.86
CA SER A 257 -12.80 -1.73 10.57
C SER A 257 -11.27 -1.77 10.66
N VAL A 258 -10.71 -1.60 11.87
CA VAL A 258 -9.25 -1.58 12.12
C VAL A 258 -8.70 -2.96 12.46
N VAL A 259 -9.57 -3.96 12.67
CA VAL A 259 -9.15 -5.34 12.93
C VAL A 259 -8.41 -5.88 11.70
N PRO A 260 -7.14 -6.32 11.84
CA PRO A 260 -6.39 -6.88 10.74
C PRO A 260 -6.96 -8.25 10.37
N TRP A 261 -7.37 -8.40 9.11
CA TRP A 261 -7.59 -9.68 8.44
C TRP A 261 -6.31 -10.10 7.71
#